data_AF-A0A1W1XYM1-F1
#
_entry.id   AF-A0A1W1XYM1-F1
#
_cell.length_a   1.000
_cell.length_b   1.000
_cell.length_c   1.000
_cell.angle_alpha   90.00
_cell.angle_beta   90.00
_cell.angle_gamma   90.00
#
_symmetry.space_group_name_H-M   'P 1'
#
loop_
_entity.id
_entity.type
_entity.pdbx_description
1 polymer ?
#
loop_
_entity_poly.entity_id
_entity_poly.type
_entity_poly.pdbx_seq_one_letter_code
_entity_poly.pdbx_strand_id
1 'polypeptide(L)'
;MSILNKLKIVNFSKFKSISILTYVFLFCSIRSLSLFKDMRYFWITCALIGGILLVIKNNSIKNVKYKSKIIVFDILLLIASDALYFYVNIPFLVKDIFFFTILVIYLLTYFKLLFNGKLLED
;
A
#
# COMPACT_ATOMS: atom_id res chain seq x y z
N MET A 1 -16.29 26.78 -20.17
CA MET A 1 -15.29 26.02 -19.40
C MET A 1 -14.90 24.79 -20.22
N SER A 2 -13.70 24.77 -20.80
CA SER A 2 -13.26 23.71 -21.74
C SER A 2 -13.25 22.32 -21.09
N ILE A 3 -13.59 21.28 -21.86
CA ILE A 3 -13.52 19.85 -21.47
C ILE A 3 -12.12 19.49 -20.94
N LEU A 4 -11.08 20.14 -21.45
CA LEU A 4 -9.70 20.02 -20.95
C LEU A 4 -9.54 20.48 -19.49
N ASN A 5 -10.25 21.53 -19.06
CA ASN A 5 -10.20 21.99 -17.66
C ASN A 5 -10.94 21.01 -16.73
N LYS A 6 -12.04 20.39 -17.18
CA LYS A 6 -12.72 19.34 -16.40
C LYS A 6 -11.83 18.09 -16.22
N LEU A 7 -11.13 17.65 -17.26
CA LEU A 7 -10.19 16.52 -17.19
C LEU A 7 -9.01 16.80 -16.25
N LYS A 8 -8.47 18.03 -16.27
CA LYS A 8 -7.34 18.45 -15.42
C LYS A 8 -7.72 18.47 -13.94
N ILE A 9 -8.93 18.93 -13.61
CA ILE A 9 -9.45 19.01 -12.23
C ILE A 9 -9.74 17.61 -11.66
N VAL A 10 -10.28 16.69 -12.46
CA VAL A 10 -10.57 15.29 -12.03
C VAL A 10 -9.28 14.52 -11.74
N ASN A 11 -8.20 14.76 -12.49
CA ASN A 11 -6.90 14.15 -12.21
C ASN A 11 -6.25 14.72 -10.94
N PHE A 12 -6.39 16.03 -10.68
CA PHE A 12 -5.82 16.67 -9.49
C PHE A 12 -6.50 16.22 -8.18
N SER A 13 -7.82 16.02 -8.18
CA SER A 13 -8.53 15.56 -6.97
C SER A 13 -8.14 14.13 -6.58
N LYS A 14 -8.05 13.22 -7.56
CA LYS A 14 -7.57 11.84 -7.34
C LYS A 14 -6.13 11.80 -6.82
N PHE A 15 -5.26 12.67 -7.35
CA PHE A 15 -3.87 12.80 -6.90
C PHE A 15 -3.77 13.31 -5.45
N LYS A 16 -4.61 14.28 -5.08
CA LYS A 16 -4.65 14.83 -3.72
C LYS A 16 -5.08 13.78 -2.70
N SER A 17 -6.09 12.97 -3.03
CA SER A 17 -6.60 11.90 -2.15
C SER A 17 -5.56 10.80 -1.90
N ILE A 18 -4.86 10.34 -2.94
CA ILE A 18 -3.78 9.33 -2.79
C ILE A 18 -2.64 9.87 -1.94
N SER A 19 -2.30 11.15 -2.11
CA SER A 19 -1.25 11.79 -1.30
C SER A 19 -1.60 11.82 0.19
N ILE A 20 -2.83 12.20 0.54
CA ILE A 20 -3.26 12.24 1.94
C ILE A 20 -3.24 10.83 2.53
N LEU A 21 -3.77 9.85 1.81
CA LEU A 21 -3.81 8.46 2.23
C LEU A 21 -2.40 7.91 2.51
N THR A 22 -1.45 8.23 1.63
CA THR A 22 -0.04 7.82 1.77
C THR A 22 0.58 8.39 3.04
N TYR A 23 0.39 9.68 3.30
CA TYR A 23 0.92 10.32 4.50
C TYR A 23 0.27 9.80 5.77
N VAL A 24 -1.04 9.52 5.74
CA VAL A 24 -1.75 8.88 6.86
C VAL A 24 -1.14 7.50 7.14
N PHE A 25 -0.97 6.66 6.13
CA PHE A 25 -0.41 5.32 6.33
C PHE A 25 1.04 5.35 6.83
N LEU A 26 1.89 6.24 6.32
CA LEU A 26 3.28 6.35 6.77
C LEU A 26 3.38 6.95 8.18
N PHE A 27 2.74 8.10 8.42
CA PHE A 27 2.87 8.83 9.68
C PHE A 27 2.17 8.11 10.84
N CYS A 28 0.99 7.57 10.59
CA CYS A 28 0.24 6.84 11.61
C CYS A 28 1.00 5.57 12.01
N SER A 29 1.56 4.83 11.05
CA SER A 29 2.34 3.62 11.34
C SER A 29 3.60 3.88 12.15
N ILE A 30 4.38 4.90 11.78
CA ILE A 30 5.61 5.26 12.50
C ILE A 30 5.30 5.65 13.95
N ARG A 31 4.24 6.44 14.16
CA ARG A 31 3.86 6.89 15.50
C ARG A 31 3.30 5.73 16.35
N SER A 32 2.47 4.89 15.75
CA SER A 32 1.84 3.75 16.45
C SER A 32 2.79 2.61 16.78
N LEU A 33 3.88 2.43 16.01
CA LEU A 33 4.97 1.49 16.33
C LEU A 33 5.58 1.74 17.71
N SER A 34 5.61 3.00 18.17
CA SER A 34 6.12 3.35 19.50
C SER A 34 5.11 3.09 20.62
N LEU A 35 3.81 3.13 20.32
CA LEU A 35 2.72 3.09 21.31
C LEU A 35 2.14 1.68 21.48
N PHE A 36 2.08 0.87 20.42
CA PHE A 36 1.41 -0.43 20.41
C PHE A 36 2.39 -1.53 19.96
N LYS A 37 3.26 -1.96 20.89
CA LYS A 37 4.29 -2.98 20.64
C LYS A 37 3.71 -4.34 20.20
N ASP A 38 2.47 -4.63 20.56
CA ASP A 38 1.82 -5.90 20.25
C ASP A 38 1.23 -5.95 18.83
N MET A 39 1.15 -4.79 18.16
CA MET A 39 0.67 -4.67 16.77
C MET A 39 1.76 -4.17 15.81
N ARG A 40 3.04 -4.35 16.17
CA ARG A 40 4.18 -3.82 15.38
C ARG A 40 4.12 -4.24 13.91
N TYR A 41 3.77 -5.48 13.61
CA TYR A 41 3.76 -6.00 12.25
C TYR A 41 2.59 -5.47 11.40
N PHE A 42 1.42 -5.23 12.01
CA PHE A 42 0.33 -4.50 11.37
C PHE A 42 0.79 -3.11 10.92
N TRP A 43 1.45 -2.36 11.80
CA TRP A 43 1.93 -1.02 11.48
C TRP A 43 3.07 -1.02 10.44
N ILE A 44 3.97 -2.01 10.47
CA ILE A 44 4.97 -2.20 9.40
C ILE A 44 4.28 -2.41 8.04
N THR A 45 3.19 -3.18 8.01
CA THR A 45 2.43 -3.43 6.78
C THR A 45 1.78 -2.16 6.24
N CYS A 46 1.14 -1.37 7.11
CA CYS A 46 0.61 -0.06 6.76
C CYS A 46 1.70 0.90 6.24
N ALA A 47 2.89 0.92 6.86
CA ALA A 47 4.01 1.74 6.38
C ALA A 47 4.49 1.32 4.98
N LEU A 48 4.58 0.01 4.72
CA LEU A 48 5.00 -0.51 3.42
C LEU A 48 3.99 -0.21 2.32
N ILE A 49 2.70 -0.39 2.58
CA ILE A 49 1.63 0.00 1.65
C ILE A 49 1.68 1.50 1.38
N GLY A 50 1.87 2.32 2.43
CA GLY A 50 2.09 3.76 2.28
C GLY A 50 3.29 4.08 1.38
N GLY A 51 4.40 3.36 1.53
CA GLY A 51 5.58 3.48 0.67
C GLY A 51 5.29 3.17 -0.80
N ILE A 52 4.60 2.07 -1.08
CA ILE A 52 4.25 1.67 -2.46
C ILE A 52 3.27 2.66 -3.10
N LEU A 53 2.29 3.15 -2.35
CA LEU A 53 1.38 4.21 -2.80
C LEU A 53 2.13 5.51 -3.12
N LEU A 54 3.19 5.84 -2.36
CA LEU A 54 4.07 6.97 -2.67
C LEU A 54 4.79 6.78 -4.01
N VAL A 55 5.30 5.58 -4.28
CA VAL A 55 5.99 5.23 -5.54
C VAL A 55 5.01 5.33 -6.73
N ILE A 56 3.77 4.88 -6.54
CA ILE A 56 2.69 5.00 -7.53
C ILE A 56 2.32 6.47 -7.78
N LYS A 57 2.24 7.28 -6.71
CA LYS A 57 1.97 8.72 -6.78
C LYS A 57 3.07 9.44 -7.55
N ASN A 58 4.33 9.09 -7.31
CA ASN A 58 5.48 9.69 -7.98
C ASN A 58 5.63 9.22 -9.45
N ASN A 59 4.66 8.46 -9.98
CA ASN A 59 4.66 7.92 -11.35
C ASN A 59 5.91 7.10 -11.68
N SER A 60 6.56 6.50 -10.68
CA SER A 60 7.68 5.58 -10.90
C SER A 60 7.21 4.24 -11.48
N ILE A 61 5.91 3.94 -11.40
CA ILE A 61 5.25 2.84 -12.10
C ILE A 61 4.42 3.44 -13.23
N LYS A 62 4.88 3.23 -14.47
CA LYS A 62 4.25 3.78 -15.68
C LYS A 62 3.17 2.86 -16.24
N ASN A 63 3.40 1.54 -16.17
CA ASN A 63 2.45 0.57 -16.67
C ASN A 63 1.11 0.60 -15.90
N VAL A 64 0.05 1.08 -16.57
CA VAL A 64 -1.27 1.28 -15.96
C VAL A 64 -1.88 -0.05 -15.47
N LYS A 65 -1.66 -1.16 -16.20
CA LYS A 65 -2.21 -2.47 -15.81
C LYS A 65 -1.63 -2.96 -14.49
N TYR A 66 -0.33 -2.80 -14.29
CA TYR A 66 0.32 -3.20 -13.03
C TYR A 66 0.01 -2.20 -11.92
N LYS A 67 -0.07 -0.90 -12.20
CA LYS A 67 -0.49 0.12 -11.22
C LYS A 67 -1.86 -0.19 -10.61
N SER A 68 -2.87 -0.52 -11.42
CA SER A 68 -4.19 -0.90 -10.91
C SER A 68 -4.15 -2.21 -10.12
N LYS A 69 -3.40 -3.22 -10.58
CA LYS A 69 -3.26 -4.50 -9.85
C LYS A 69 -2.63 -4.31 -8.47
N ILE A 70 -1.58 -3.50 -8.39
CA ILE A 70 -0.89 -3.21 -7.12
C ILE A 70 -1.84 -2.50 -6.15
N ILE A 71 -2.58 -1.49 -6.61
CA ILE A 71 -3.55 -0.78 -5.74
C ILE A 71 -4.63 -1.73 -5.20
N VAL A 72 -5.20 -2.58 -6.06
CA VAL A 72 -6.23 -3.55 -5.63
C VAL A 72 -5.64 -4.53 -4.64
N PHE A 73 -4.41 -5.00 -4.88
CA PHE A 73 -3.73 -5.93 -3.99
C PHE A 73 -3.39 -5.28 -2.64
N ASP A 74 -2.90 -4.04 -2.62
CA ASP A 74 -2.63 -3.27 -1.40
C ASP A 74 -3.91 -3.12 -0.56
N ILE A 75 -5.04 -2.77 -1.18
CA ILE A 75 -6.33 -2.64 -0.49
C ILE A 75 -6.79 -3.99 0.09
N LEU A 76 -6.69 -5.07 -0.70
CA LEU A 76 -7.03 -6.42 -0.23
C LEU A 76 -6.15 -6.86 0.94
N LEU A 77 -4.84 -6.58 0.87
CA LEU A 77 -3.89 -6.88 1.93
C LEU A 77 -4.26 -6.11 3.21
N LEU A 78 -4.65 -4.85 3.08
CA LEU A 78 -5.05 -4.00 4.20
C LEU A 78 -6.33 -4.51 4.88
N ILE A 79 -7.35 -4.85 4.09
CA ILE A 79 -8.61 -5.42 4.62
C ILE A 79 -8.36 -6.78 5.27
N ALA A 80 -7.53 -7.63 4.65
CA ALA A 80 -7.15 -8.92 5.24
C ALA A 80 -6.36 -8.74 6.55
N SER A 81 -5.50 -7.71 6.61
CA SER A 81 -4.77 -7.31 7.82
C SER A 81 -5.70 -6.90 8.94
N ASP A 82 -6.65 -6.03 8.64
CA ASP A 82 -7.62 -5.56 9.62
C ASP A 82 -8.52 -6.70 10.11
N ALA A 83 -9.05 -7.51 9.18
CA ALA A 83 -9.86 -8.68 9.50
C ALA A 83 -9.13 -9.66 10.45
N LEU A 84 -7.88 -9.98 10.13
CA LEU A 84 -7.12 -10.99 10.88
C LEU A 84 -6.65 -10.47 12.24
N TYR A 85 -6.29 -9.19 12.35
CA TYR A 85 -5.91 -8.60 13.64
C TYR A 85 -7.10 -8.41 14.57
N PHE A 86 -8.24 -7.88 14.09
CA PHE A 86 -9.35 -7.48 14.95
C PHE A 86 -10.44 -8.53 15.13
N TYR A 87 -10.70 -9.39 14.14
CA TYR A 87 -11.87 -10.28 14.17
C TYR A 87 -11.54 -11.74 14.44
N VAL A 88 -10.29 -12.15 14.21
CA VAL A 88 -9.88 -13.55 14.36
C VAL A 88 -9.18 -13.75 15.70
N ASN A 89 -9.70 -14.65 16.55
CA ASN A 89 -9.16 -14.91 17.89
C ASN A 89 -8.02 -15.96 17.85
N ILE A 90 -6.92 -15.64 17.17
CA ILE A 90 -5.70 -16.46 17.08
C ILE A 90 -4.58 -15.79 17.90
N PRO A 91 -3.63 -16.56 18.48
CA PRO A 91 -2.46 -15.98 19.14
C PRO A 91 -1.72 -14.98 18.25
N PHE A 92 -1.35 -13.83 18.81
CA PHE A 92 -0.70 -12.73 18.07
C PHE A 92 0.54 -13.20 17.29
N LEU A 93 1.34 -14.10 17.86
CA LEU A 93 2.54 -14.64 17.21
C LEU A 93 2.24 -15.39 15.91
N VAL A 94 1.12 -16.12 15.84
CA VAL A 94 0.71 -16.84 14.62
C VAL A 94 0.22 -15.85 13.56
N LYS A 95 -0.52 -14.80 13.97
CA LYS A 95 -0.94 -13.71 13.08
C LYS A 95 0.28 -13.02 12.47
N ASP A 96 1.28 -12.72 13.29
CA ASP A 96 2.51 -12.05 12.88
C ASP A 96 3.32 -12.87 11.87
N ILE A 97 3.50 -14.18 12.12
CA ILE A 97 4.21 -15.08 11.19
C ILE A 97 3.48 -15.17 9.85
N PHE A 98 2.15 -15.29 9.89
CA PHE A 98 1.32 -15.35 8.70
C PHE A 98 1.45 -14.07 7.87
N PHE A 99 1.35 -12.90 8.52
CA PHE A 99 1.55 -11.62 7.85
C PHE A 99 2.94 -11.46 7.28
N PHE A 100 3.97 -11.79 8.06
CA PHE A 100 5.34 -11.69 7.61
C PHE A 100 5.57 -12.54 6.36
N THR A 101 5.03 -13.76 6.33
CA THR A 101 5.16 -14.66 5.17
C THR A 101 4.50 -14.05 3.92
N ILE A 102 3.27 -13.56 4.04
CA ILE A 102 2.56 -12.92 2.91
C ILE A 102 3.32 -11.68 2.44
N LEU A 103 3.82 -10.88 3.37
CA LEU A 103 4.49 -9.62 3.08
C LEU A 103 5.83 -9.85 2.37
N VAL A 104 6.58 -10.89 2.77
CA VAL A 104 7.80 -11.31 2.08
C VAL A 104 7.49 -11.76 0.65
N ILE A 105 6.47 -12.60 0.45
CA ILE A 105 6.05 -13.05 -0.89
C ILE A 105 5.63 -11.86 -1.76
N TYR A 106 4.89 -10.91 -1.17
CA TYR A 106 4.45 -9.70 -1.85
C TYR A 106 5.63 -8.83 -2.28
N LEU A 107 6.57 -8.54 -1.37
CA LEU A 107 7.77 -7.77 -1.67
C LEU A 107 8.63 -8.45 -2.74
N LEU A 108 8.85 -9.76 -2.64
CA LEU A 108 9.59 -10.50 -3.66
C LEU A 108 8.94 -10.39 -5.04
N THR A 109 7.61 -10.48 -5.10
CA THR A 109 6.87 -10.32 -6.35
C THR A 109 6.99 -8.91 -6.88
N TYR A 110 6.84 -7.89 -6.02
CA TYR A 110 6.97 -6.49 -6.38
C TYR A 110 8.37 -6.16 -6.90
N PHE A 111 9.43 -6.53 -6.18
CA PHE A 111 10.81 -6.33 -6.61
C PHE A 111 11.11 -7.10 -7.89
N LYS A 112 10.62 -8.33 -8.05
CA LYS A 112 10.78 -9.08 -9.31
C LYS A 112 10.11 -8.36 -10.48
N LEU A 113 8.96 -7.73 -10.29
CA LEU A 113 8.32 -6.91 -11.33
C LEU A 113 9.10 -5.62 -11.61
N LEU A 114 9.67 -5.00 -10.58
CA LEU A 114 10.49 -3.80 -10.68
C LEU A 114 11.80 -4.07 -11.45
N PHE A 115 12.55 -5.10 -11.08
CA PHE A 115 13.83 -5.45 -11.69
C PHE A 115 13.70 -5.99 -13.12
N ASN A 116 12.56 -6.63 -13.44
CA ASN A 116 12.29 -7.08 -14.81
C ASN A 116 11.81 -5.95 -15.74
N GLY A 117 11.84 -4.67 -15.31
CA GLY A 117 11.43 -3.52 -16.14
C GLY A 117 9.93 -3.43 -16.43
N LYS A 118 9.14 -4.47 -16.10
CA LYS A 118 7.70 -4.56 -16.38
C LYS A 118 6.84 -3.46 -15.74
N LEU A 119 7.37 -2.79 -14.71
CA LEU A 119 6.72 -1.64 -14.06
C LEU A 119 7.03 -0.31 -14.76
N LEU A 120 8.11 -0.25 -15.55
CA LEU A 120 8.64 0.96 -16.19
C LEU A 120 8.25 1.07 -17.68
N GLU A 121 7.97 -0.05 -18.33
CA GLU A 121 7.53 -0.13 -19.74
C GLU A 121 6.00 -0.11 -19.84
N ASP A 122 5.45 0.67 -20.78
CA ASP A 122 4.01 0.87 -20.99
C ASP A 122 3.30 -0.36 -21.60
#